data_AF-A0A7J7BXS8-F1
#
_entry.id   AF-A0A7J7BXS8-F1
#
_cell.length_a   1.000
_cell.length_b   1.000
_cell.length_c   1.000
_cell.angle_alpha   90.00
_cell.angle_beta   90.00
_cell.angle_gamma   90.00
#
_symmetry.space_group_name_H-M   'P 1'
#
loop_
_entity.id
_entity.type
_entity.pdbx_description
1 polymer ?
#
loop_
_entity_poly.entity_id
_entity_poly.type
_entity_poly.pdbx_seq_one_letter_code
_entity_poly.pdbx_strand_id
1 'polypeptide(L)'
;MPSLHTNFDCNALAAAVVSRQTPVVRLLLQANARMDIKVRLGAWYWDMETGEEFRVGAGLAEAYSVAWCAVEYFEASGAILRMLLRHISPNNLHYGRTLIHHAILCNNPRAVDVLFDCGADIEFPVKTSSKNELRPIHLATRLGLPKVLERLVLAGCNLNNQTNFGETAVMICAKYKQEECLKILASAGADFGLVKSDGQCANSIAKSTGWALGFQQAVLDVIRGGKRIKSSNSSIFSPLIFVTQANDFQALKRLVEQADVNIDEQDGDGFSAAMIAAAGGHVEVFRLLLYAGANVKLQNKHGETAMSLSELNHYDEVLEKVFLDYSLEEGSNASAGFYALHRAARRGDIDLVCMLTRRGYDVNNFDGDGYTPLMLAARGGHGRVCQHLISCGAKCEVENSRKETALLLARKNSYGNDAERVILDVLARNLVLGGGRVKKHTKRGKGSPHGKVITMVGDIGVLRWGKSKKRNVICRYAEVGPSDKFRWNRRRKFDVQEPGMFHVVTTKNKEVHFVCEGGIEMALLWVRGIKLVTREAFFGNK
;
A
#
# COMPACT_ATOMS: atom_id res chain seq x y z
N MET A 1 -1.75 -59.53 -25.59
CA MET A 1 -2.45 -59.89 -26.84
C MET A 1 -3.95 -59.94 -26.57
N PRO A 2 -4.73 -58.89 -26.86
CA PRO A 2 -6.14 -59.04 -27.16
C PRO A 2 -6.28 -59.39 -28.65
N SER A 3 -7.07 -60.42 -28.92
CA SER A 3 -7.39 -60.94 -30.26
C SER A 3 -8.10 -59.88 -31.12
N LEU A 4 -7.44 -59.45 -32.20
CA LEU A 4 -7.98 -58.65 -33.30
C LEU A 4 -8.96 -59.49 -34.13
N HIS A 5 -10.17 -59.73 -33.60
CA HIS A 5 -11.30 -60.24 -34.37
C HIS A 5 -12.38 -59.19 -34.43
N THR A 6 -12.19 -58.22 -35.31
CA THR A 6 -13.20 -57.25 -35.72
C THR A 6 -12.78 -56.77 -37.11
N ASN A 7 -13.72 -56.79 -38.07
CA ASN A 7 -13.51 -56.42 -39.47
C ASN A 7 -12.98 -54.98 -39.55
N PHE A 8 -11.66 -54.82 -39.53
CA PHE A 8 -10.99 -53.55 -39.69
C PHE A 8 -10.14 -53.62 -40.94
N ASP A 9 -10.23 -52.58 -41.78
CA ASP A 9 -9.34 -52.32 -42.92
C ASP A 9 -7.91 -52.04 -42.41
N CYS A 10 -7.23 -53.07 -41.89
CA CYS A 10 -5.93 -52.99 -41.27
C CYS A 10 -4.88 -53.60 -42.21
N ASN A 11 -3.97 -52.78 -42.72
CA ASN A 11 -2.84 -53.26 -43.51
C ASN A 11 -1.71 -53.77 -42.58
N ALA A 12 -0.76 -54.53 -43.15
CA ALA A 12 0.38 -55.07 -42.40
C ALA A 12 1.19 -53.98 -41.69
N LEU A 13 1.24 -52.77 -42.28
CA LEU A 13 1.93 -51.62 -41.69
C LEU A 13 1.23 -51.13 -40.41
N ALA A 14 -0.08 -50.95 -40.42
CA ALA A 14 -0.86 -50.55 -39.25
C ALA A 14 -0.75 -51.59 -38.13
N ALA A 15 -0.85 -52.88 -38.46
CA ALA A 15 -0.67 -53.96 -37.49
C ALA A 15 0.73 -53.95 -36.86
N ALA A 16 1.78 -53.71 -37.66
CA ALA A 16 3.16 -53.61 -37.16
C ALA A 16 3.37 -52.39 -36.25
N VAL A 17 2.73 -51.24 -36.57
CA VAL A 17 2.76 -50.03 -35.74
C VAL A 17 2.03 -50.25 -34.41
N VAL A 18 0.82 -50.79 -34.41
CA VAL A 18 0.05 -51.10 -33.20
C VAL A 18 0.79 -52.11 -32.31
N SER A 19 1.48 -53.06 -32.93
CA SER A 19 2.32 -54.05 -32.24
C SER A 19 3.70 -53.52 -31.82
N ARG A 20 4.02 -52.25 -32.12
CA ARG A 20 5.30 -51.58 -31.78
C ARG A 20 6.54 -52.29 -32.34
N GLN A 21 6.43 -52.89 -33.52
CA GLN A 21 7.50 -53.66 -34.16
C GLN A 21 8.35 -52.79 -35.09
N THR A 22 9.29 -52.03 -34.52
CA THR A 22 10.18 -51.12 -35.27
C THR A 22 10.88 -51.74 -36.49
N PRO A 23 11.44 -52.97 -36.41
CA PRO A 23 12.11 -53.58 -37.57
C PRO A 23 11.15 -53.89 -38.72
N VAL A 24 9.94 -54.35 -38.40
CA VAL A 24 8.92 -54.71 -39.41
C VAL A 24 8.39 -53.46 -40.08
N VAL A 25 8.13 -52.38 -39.32
CA VAL A 25 7.75 -51.09 -39.89
C VAL A 25 8.82 -50.57 -40.85
N ARG A 26 10.11 -50.73 -40.52
CA ARG A 26 11.22 -50.31 -41.39
C ARG A 26 11.22 -51.04 -42.72
N LEU A 27 11.10 -52.36 -42.68
CA LEU A 27 11.05 -53.19 -43.88
C LEU A 27 9.84 -52.86 -44.75
N LEU A 28 8.67 -52.67 -44.14
CA LEU A 28 7.44 -52.32 -44.86
C LEU A 28 7.51 -50.94 -45.52
N LEU A 29 8.12 -49.95 -44.87
CA LEU A 29 8.34 -48.63 -45.48
C LEU A 29 9.36 -48.68 -46.62
N GLN A 30 10.45 -49.46 -46.48
CA GLN A 30 11.40 -49.68 -47.57
C GLN A 30 10.78 -50.39 -48.78
N ALA A 31 9.78 -51.24 -48.54
CA ALA A 31 8.99 -51.91 -49.57
C ALA A 31 7.86 -51.03 -50.15
N ASN A 32 7.85 -49.72 -49.87
CA ASN A 32 6.82 -48.77 -50.31
C ASN A 32 5.38 -49.16 -49.93
N ALA A 33 5.18 -49.71 -48.72
CA ALA A 33 3.85 -49.99 -48.21
C ALA A 33 2.97 -48.72 -48.19
N ARG A 34 1.69 -48.88 -48.55
CA ARG A 34 0.71 -47.79 -48.56
C ARG A 34 0.47 -47.23 -47.15
N MET A 35 0.56 -45.91 -47.00
CA MET A 35 0.42 -45.18 -45.72
C MET A 35 -0.88 -44.37 -45.61
N ASP A 36 -1.65 -44.29 -46.70
CA ASP A 36 -2.90 -43.52 -46.83
C ASP A 36 -4.14 -44.25 -46.30
N ILE A 37 -4.00 -45.54 -45.97
CA ILE A 37 -5.10 -46.36 -45.45
C ILE A 37 -5.51 -45.84 -44.07
N LYS A 38 -6.81 -45.55 -43.93
CA LYS A 38 -7.44 -45.14 -42.68
C LYS A 38 -7.94 -46.37 -41.93
N VAL A 39 -7.59 -46.48 -40.65
CA VAL A 39 -7.88 -47.65 -39.82
C VAL A 39 -8.74 -47.23 -38.63
N ARG A 40 -9.77 -48.02 -38.29
CA ARG A 40 -10.66 -47.79 -37.14
C ARG A 40 -10.21 -48.55 -35.89
N LEU A 41 -8.93 -48.42 -35.53
CA LEU A 41 -8.35 -49.10 -34.37
C LEU A 41 -8.27 -48.24 -33.11
N GLY A 42 -8.60 -46.95 -33.21
CA GLY A 42 -8.49 -46.03 -32.09
C GLY A 42 -9.57 -46.15 -31.04
N ALA A 43 -9.39 -45.33 -30.00
CA ALA A 43 -10.37 -45.14 -28.93
C ALA A 43 -10.97 -43.72 -28.90
N TRP A 44 -10.79 -42.90 -29.94
CA TRP A 44 -11.18 -41.49 -29.92
C TRP A 44 -12.18 -41.15 -31.02
N TYR A 45 -13.15 -40.31 -30.67
CA TYR A 45 -14.10 -39.69 -31.59
C TYR A 45 -14.08 -38.17 -31.38
N TRP A 46 -13.93 -37.43 -32.48
CA TRP A 46 -13.94 -35.96 -32.48
C TRP A 46 -15.30 -35.42 -32.92
N ASP A 47 -15.88 -34.53 -32.11
CA ASP A 47 -17.04 -33.76 -32.52
C ASP A 47 -16.62 -32.40 -33.13
N MET A 48 -16.89 -32.23 -34.43
CA MET A 48 -16.55 -31.02 -35.19
C MET A 48 -17.37 -29.78 -34.78
N GLU A 49 -18.54 -29.96 -34.17
CA GLU A 49 -19.40 -28.84 -33.79
C GLU A 49 -18.96 -28.23 -32.45
N THR A 50 -18.83 -29.08 -31.43
CA THR A 50 -18.43 -28.67 -30.08
C THR A 50 -16.92 -28.51 -29.92
N GLY A 51 -16.13 -29.21 -30.73
CA GLY A 51 -14.69 -29.33 -30.54
C GLY A 51 -14.31 -30.15 -29.31
N GLU A 52 -15.21 -31.03 -28.86
CA GLU A 52 -14.99 -31.94 -27.74
C GLU A 52 -14.59 -33.34 -28.24
N GLU A 53 -13.81 -34.03 -27.41
CA GLU A 53 -13.36 -35.39 -27.68
C GLU A 53 -13.95 -36.37 -26.70
N PHE A 54 -14.46 -37.46 -27.27
CA PHE A 54 -15.01 -38.55 -26.51
C PHE A 54 -14.14 -39.78 -26.70
N ARG A 55 -13.80 -40.42 -25.58
CA ARG A 55 -13.21 -41.76 -25.62
C ARG A 55 -14.33 -42.75 -25.90
N VAL A 56 -14.21 -43.46 -27.02
CA VAL A 56 -15.17 -44.45 -27.50
C VAL A 56 -14.57 -45.84 -27.50
N GLY A 57 -15.43 -46.86 -27.46
CA GLY A 57 -15.01 -48.26 -27.57
C GLY A 57 -14.38 -48.55 -28.93
N ALA A 58 -13.52 -49.57 -28.98
CA ALA A 58 -12.87 -50.02 -30.20
C ALA A 58 -13.92 -50.31 -31.30
N GLY A 59 -13.72 -49.72 -32.49
CA GLY A 59 -14.62 -49.84 -33.65
C GLY A 59 -15.70 -48.78 -33.78
N LEU A 60 -15.92 -47.97 -32.74
CA LEU A 60 -16.72 -46.74 -32.81
C LEU A 60 -15.86 -45.49 -33.02
N ALA A 61 -14.53 -45.64 -32.97
CA ALA A 61 -13.58 -44.57 -33.23
C ALA A 61 -13.53 -44.18 -34.70
N GLU A 62 -13.11 -42.94 -34.93
CA GLU A 62 -12.90 -42.42 -36.27
C GLU A 62 -11.75 -43.17 -36.99
N ALA A 63 -11.86 -43.26 -38.31
CA ALA A 63 -10.85 -43.89 -39.13
C ALA A 63 -9.71 -42.90 -39.41
N TYR A 64 -8.54 -43.13 -38.83
CA TYR A 64 -7.38 -42.25 -38.99
C TYR A 64 -6.17 -42.97 -39.61
N SER A 65 -5.18 -42.22 -40.08
CA SER A 65 -4.02 -42.80 -40.79
C SER A 65 -3.02 -43.45 -39.83
N VAL A 66 -2.09 -44.24 -40.37
CA VAL A 66 -1.09 -44.98 -39.60
C VAL A 66 -0.23 -44.09 -38.68
N ALA A 67 -0.02 -42.82 -39.04
CA ALA A 67 0.70 -41.87 -38.20
C ALA A 67 -0.05 -41.55 -36.89
N TRP A 68 -1.38 -41.52 -36.92
CA TRP A 68 -2.22 -41.32 -35.73
C TRP A 68 -2.19 -42.57 -34.85
N CYS A 69 -2.21 -43.77 -35.45
CA CYS A 69 -1.97 -45.02 -34.71
C CYS A 69 -0.63 -45.00 -33.98
N ALA A 70 0.43 -44.47 -34.61
CA ALA A 70 1.77 -44.41 -34.02
C ALA A 70 1.86 -43.46 -32.82
N VAL A 71 0.96 -42.46 -32.72
CA VAL A 71 0.85 -41.58 -31.55
C VAL A 71 0.08 -42.27 -30.42
N GLU A 72 -1.05 -42.92 -30.72
CA GLU A 72 -1.85 -43.64 -29.72
C GLU A 72 -1.09 -44.87 -29.16
N TYR A 73 -0.46 -45.65 -30.04
CA TYR A 73 0.35 -46.82 -29.70
C TYR A 73 1.84 -46.51 -29.70
N PHE A 74 2.21 -45.39 -29.08
CA PHE A 74 3.57 -44.89 -29.09
C PHE A 74 4.61 -45.93 -28.65
N GLU A 75 5.61 -46.13 -29.51
CA GLU A 75 6.78 -46.94 -29.23
C GLU A 75 7.78 -46.11 -28.41
N ALA A 76 8.40 -46.73 -27.40
CA ALA A 76 9.13 -46.02 -26.34
C ALA A 76 10.24 -45.08 -26.84
N SER A 77 10.90 -45.40 -27.96
CA SER A 77 11.95 -44.59 -28.57
C SER A 77 11.42 -43.52 -29.55
N GLY A 78 10.15 -43.61 -29.96
CA GLY A 78 9.56 -42.77 -30.99
C GLY A 78 10.08 -43.06 -32.41
N ALA A 79 10.86 -44.13 -32.60
CA ALA A 79 11.49 -44.43 -33.90
C ALA A 79 10.45 -44.68 -34.99
N ILE A 80 9.37 -45.39 -34.65
CA ILE A 80 8.25 -45.65 -35.57
C ILE A 80 7.63 -44.33 -36.04
N LEU A 81 7.33 -43.42 -35.11
CA LEU A 81 6.72 -42.13 -35.44
C LEU A 81 7.66 -41.27 -36.30
N ARG A 82 8.96 -41.19 -35.95
CA ARG A 82 9.97 -40.48 -36.75
C ARG A 82 10.08 -41.02 -38.17
N MET A 83 10.02 -42.34 -38.33
CA MET A 83 10.08 -42.97 -39.65
C MET A 83 8.86 -42.64 -40.51
N LEU A 84 7.65 -42.63 -39.92
CA LEU A 84 6.42 -42.26 -40.62
C LEU A 84 6.41 -40.77 -40.99
N LEU A 85 6.88 -39.90 -40.10
CA LEU A 85 6.90 -38.44 -40.31
C LEU A 85 7.93 -37.98 -41.35
N ARG A 86 8.84 -38.84 -41.80
CA ARG A 86 9.68 -38.56 -42.99
C ARG A 86 8.89 -38.53 -44.29
N HIS A 87 7.73 -39.20 -44.31
CA HIS A 87 6.88 -39.31 -45.48
C HIS A 87 5.55 -38.58 -45.34
N ILE A 88 5.13 -38.27 -44.09
CA ILE A 88 3.85 -37.64 -43.77
C ILE A 88 4.13 -36.35 -43.03
N SER A 89 3.54 -35.24 -43.49
CA SER A 89 3.62 -33.97 -42.76
C SER A 89 2.90 -34.09 -41.41
N PRO A 90 3.53 -33.66 -40.29
CA PRO A 90 2.89 -33.67 -38.97
C PRO A 90 1.69 -32.72 -38.87
N ASN A 91 1.60 -31.75 -39.79
CA ASN A 91 0.58 -30.71 -39.82
C ASN A 91 -0.63 -31.07 -40.71
N ASN A 92 -0.67 -32.30 -41.23
CA ASN A 92 -1.82 -32.79 -41.98
C ASN A 92 -3.07 -32.82 -41.09
N LEU A 93 -4.15 -32.24 -41.61
CA LEU A 93 -5.40 -32.13 -40.88
C LEU A 93 -6.20 -33.44 -40.94
N HIS A 94 -6.70 -33.85 -39.78
CA HIS A 94 -7.70 -34.88 -39.64
C HIS A 94 -8.85 -34.30 -38.82
N TYR A 95 -10.03 -34.13 -39.41
CA TYR A 95 -11.17 -33.47 -38.76
C TYR A 95 -10.77 -32.16 -38.04
N GLY A 96 -10.06 -31.29 -38.74
CA GLY A 96 -9.67 -29.97 -38.22
C GLY A 96 -8.55 -29.96 -37.18
N ARG A 97 -8.02 -31.11 -36.75
CA ARG A 97 -6.89 -31.22 -35.80
C ARG A 97 -5.64 -31.81 -36.45
N THR A 98 -4.49 -31.55 -35.84
CA THR A 98 -3.18 -32.10 -36.23
C THR A 98 -2.74 -33.22 -35.28
N LEU A 99 -1.65 -33.93 -35.64
CA LEU A 99 -1.09 -35.00 -34.79
C LEU A 99 -0.68 -34.51 -33.40
N ILE A 100 -0.33 -33.23 -33.25
CA ILE A 100 0.06 -32.65 -31.96
C ILE A 100 -1.11 -32.62 -30.99
N HIS A 101 -2.31 -32.28 -31.48
CA HIS A 101 -3.51 -32.28 -30.68
C HIS A 101 -3.76 -33.70 -30.16
N HIS A 102 -3.71 -34.69 -31.07
CA HIS A 102 -3.87 -36.10 -30.73
C HIS A 102 -2.86 -36.60 -29.68
N ALA A 103 -1.60 -36.21 -29.80
CA ALA A 103 -0.56 -36.55 -28.83
C ALA A 103 -0.84 -35.98 -27.43
N ILE A 104 -1.40 -34.77 -27.37
CA ILE A 104 -1.83 -34.12 -26.12
C ILE A 104 -2.96 -34.92 -25.47
N LEU A 105 -3.96 -35.37 -26.23
CA LEU A 105 -5.10 -36.14 -25.70
C LEU A 105 -4.68 -37.53 -25.23
N CYS A 106 -3.73 -38.15 -25.92
CA CYS A 106 -3.09 -39.38 -25.48
C CYS A 106 -2.21 -39.17 -24.24
N ASN A 107 -2.06 -37.93 -23.75
CA ASN A 107 -1.21 -37.54 -22.63
C ASN A 107 0.22 -38.08 -22.77
N ASN A 108 0.79 -37.95 -23.97
CA ASN A 108 2.10 -38.50 -24.27
C ASN A 108 3.12 -37.40 -24.55
N PRO A 109 3.86 -36.93 -23.53
CA PRO A 109 4.84 -35.86 -23.72
C PRO A 109 5.99 -36.27 -24.65
N ARG A 110 6.38 -37.54 -24.69
CA ARG A 110 7.45 -38.03 -25.58
C ARG A 110 7.03 -38.00 -27.05
N ALA A 111 5.76 -38.30 -27.33
CA ALA A 111 5.23 -38.18 -28.67
C ALA A 111 5.19 -36.72 -29.13
N VAL A 112 4.85 -35.79 -28.21
CA VAL A 112 4.89 -34.35 -28.45
C VAL A 112 6.32 -33.88 -28.79
N ASP A 113 7.33 -34.31 -28.02
CA ASP A 113 8.74 -33.99 -28.31
C ASP A 113 9.16 -34.48 -29.71
N VAL A 114 8.82 -35.72 -30.07
CA VAL A 114 9.10 -36.28 -31.40
C VAL A 114 8.42 -35.48 -32.51
N LEU A 115 7.18 -35.01 -32.28
CA LEU A 115 6.45 -34.20 -33.25
C LEU A 115 7.12 -32.83 -33.47
N PHE A 116 7.60 -32.18 -32.40
CA PHE A 116 8.37 -30.94 -32.51
C PHE A 116 9.67 -31.12 -33.30
N ASP A 117 10.44 -32.18 -32.99
CA ASP A 117 11.67 -32.52 -33.73
C ASP A 117 11.41 -32.75 -35.24
N CYS A 118 10.19 -33.15 -35.59
CA CYS A 118 9.76 -33.40 -36.97
C CYS A 118 9.05 -32.19 -37.62
N GLY A 119 9.04 -31.02 -36.99
CA GLY A 119 8.49 -29.79 -37.57
C GLY A 119 6.97 -29.63 -37.42
N ALA A 120 6.37 -30.23 -36.39
CA ALA A 120 4.98 -29.96 -36.05
C ALA A 120 4.80 -28.50 -35.61
N ASP A 121 3.73 -27.86 -36.09
CA ASP A 121 3.38 -26.50 -35.72
C ASP A 121 2.75 -26.49 -34.33
N ILE A 122 3.45 -25.82 -33.40
CA ILE A 122 3.07 -25.70 -31.99
C ILE A 122 1.88 -24.78 -31.75
N GLU A 123 1.61 -23.87 -32.68
CA GLU A 123 0.55 -22.87 -32.55
C GLU A 123 -0.68 -23.19 -33.39
N PHE A 124 -0.67 -24.31 -34.12
CA PHE A 124 -1.75 -24.63 -35.04
C PHE A 124 -3.10 -24.74 -34.30
N PRO A 125 -4.10 -23.90 -34.59
CA PRO A 125 -5.39 -23.98 -33.93
C PRO A 125 -6.22 -25.16 -34.46
N VAL A 126 -6.97 -25.80 -33.58
CA VAL A 126 -8.03 -26.74 -33.97
C VAL A 126 -9.07 -25.98 -34.79
N LYS A 127 -9.45 -26.53 -35.95
CA LYS A 127 -10.47 -25.94 -36.83
C LYS A 127 -11.80 -26.64 -36.59
N THR A 128 -12.69 -26.02 -35.81
CA THR A 128 -14.08 -26.49 -35.62
C THR A 128 -15.06 -25.75 -36.54
N SER A 129 -16.26 -26.30 -36.70
CA SER A 129 -17.37 -25.63 -37.42
C SER A 129 -17.76 -24.31 -36.77
N SER A 130 -17.56 -24.19 -35.45
CA SER A 130 -17.78 -23.00 -34.63
C SER A 130 -16.64 -21.95 -34.70
N LYS A 131 -15.67 -22.12 -35.62
CA LYS A 131 -14.46 -21.29 -35.78
C LYS A 131 -13.56 -21.21 -34.53
N ASN A 132 -13.69 -22.09 -33.55
CA ASN A 132 -13.03 -21.95 -32.26
C ASN A 132 -11.50 -22.04 -32.36
N GLU A 133 -10.74 -20.98 -32.06
CA GLU A 133 -9.27 -20.98 -32.07
C GLU A 133 -8.68 -21.65 -30.81
N LEU A 134 -8.96 -22.93 -30.60
CA LEU A 134 -8.34 -23.70 -29.54
C LEU A 134 -6.95 -24.17 -29.99
N ARG A 135 -5.90 -23.75 -29.29
CA ARG A 135 -4.50 -24.09 -29.60
C ARG A 135 -4.01 -25.23 -28.69
N PRO A 136 -2.88 -25.88 -29.03
CA PRO A 136 -2.27 -26.94 -28.21
C PRO A 136 -2.11 -26.57 -26.73
N ILE A 137 -1.70 -25.33 -26.44
CA ILE A 137 -1.59 -24.83 -25.06
C ILE A 137 -2.93 -24.79 -24.33
N HIS A 138 -4.00 -24.30 -24.98
CA HIS A 138 -5.35 -24.25 -24.43
C HIS A 138 -5.91 -25.65 -24.16
N LEU A 139 -5.60 -26.60 -25.06
CA LEU A 139 -6.01 -27.99 -24.90
C LEU A 139 -5.30 -28.65 -23.72
N ALA A 140 -3.97 -28.51 -23.62
CA ALA A 140 -3.18 -29.10 -22.54
C ALA A 140 -3.58 -28.53 -21.16
N THR A 141 -3.86 -27.23 -21.08
CA THR A 141 -4.30 -26.60 -19.83
C THR A 141 -5.71 -27.02 -19.45
N ARG A 142 -6.67 -27.03 -20.39
CA ARG A 142 -8.04 -27.49 -20.15
C ARG A 142 -8.09 -28.91 -19.58
N LEU A 143 -7.29 -29.82 -20.16
CA LEU A 143 -7.21 -31.22 -19.73
C LEU A 143 -6.37 -31.44 -18.47
N GLY A 144 -5.62 -30.44 -18.00
CA GLY A 144 -4.81 -30.55 -16.80
C GLY A 144 -3.57 -31.44 -16.97
N LEU A 145 -2.85 -31.28 -18.09
CA LEU A 145 -1.71 -32.13 -18.44
C LEU A 145 -0.36 -31.40 -18.23
N PRO A 146 0.16 -31.29 -17.00
CA PRO A 146 1.33 -30.46 -16.69
C PRO A 146 2.59 -30.89 -17.44
N LYS A 147 2.83 -32.21 -17.57
CA LYS A 147 4.02 -32.75 -18.27
C LYS A 147 4.03 -32.40 -19.75
N VAL A 148 2.85 -32.37 -20.38
CA VAL A 148 2.71 -32.01 -21.80
C VAL A 148 2.83 -30.49 -21.96
N LEU A 149 2.22 -29.73 -21.04
CA LEU A 149 2.35 -28.28 -21.01
C LEU A 149 3.80 -27.83 -20.86
N GLU A 150 4.58 -28.48 -19.99
CA GLU A 150 6.01 -28.19 -19.84
C GLU A 150 6.77 -28.36 -21.17
N ARG A 151 6.46 -29.40 -21.97
CA ARG A 151 7.06 -29.57 -23.30
C ARG A 151 6.65 -28.45 -24.26
N LEU A 152 5.38 -28.05 -24.25
CA LEU A 152 4.90 -26.93 -25.07
C LEU A 152 5.63 -25.62 -24.71
N VAL A 153 5.78 -25.34 -23.42
CA VAL A 153 6.50 -24.15 -22.92
C VAL A 153 7.98 -24.19 -23.32
N LEU A 154 8.65 -25.33 -23.14
CA LEU A 154 10.07 -25.49 -23.51
C LEU A 154 10.30 -25.35 -25.02
N ALA A 155 9.32 -25.75 -25.84
CA ALA A 155 9.35 -25.57 -27.29
C ALA A 155 9.05 -24.13 -27.74
N GLY A 156 8.76 -23.21 -26.82
CA GLY A 156 8.62 -21.78 -27.11
C GLY A 156 7.23 -21.36 -27.57
N CYS A 157 6.16 -22.04 -27.12
CA CYS A 157 4.80 -21.61 -27.44
C CYS A 157 4.48 -20.21 -26.87
N ASN A 158 3.57 -19.49 -27.52
CA ASN A 158 3.07 -18.22 -27.02
C ASN A 158 2.04 -18.45 -25.92
N LEU A 159 2.46 -18.19 -24.68
CA LEU A 159 1.66 -18.38 -23.46
C LEU A 159 0.39 -17.51 -23.41
N ASN A 160 0.40 -16.40 -24.15
CA ASN A 160 -0.61 -15.35 -24.10
C ASN A 160 -1.54 -15.36 -25.31
N ASN A 161 -1.48 -16.40 -26.13
CA ASN A 161 -2.48 -16.58 -27.18
C ASN A 161 -3.88 -16.65 -26.57
N GLN A 162 -4.84 -16.08 -27.29
CA GLN A 162 -6.24 -16.02 -26.89
C GLN A 162 -7.08 -16.93 -27.77
N THR A 163 -8.10 -17.54 -27.17
CA THR A 163 -9.19 -18.18 -27.94
C THR A 163 -10.10 -17.11 -28.55
N ASN A 164 -11.10 -17.53 -29.33
CA ASN A 164 -12.12 -16.62 -29.87
C ASN A 164 -12.88 -15.82 -28.79
N PHE A 165 -12.98 -16.39 -27.59
CA PHE A 165 -13.65 -15.74 -26.46
C PHE A 165 -12.70 -14.83 -25.67
N GLY A 166 -11.44 -14.69 -26.10
CA GLY A 166 -10.39 -13.93 -25.42
C GLY A 166 -9.73 -14.70 -24.27
N GLU A 167 -10.03 -15.98 -24.07
CA GLU A 167 -9.49 -16.76 -22.95
C GLU A 167 -8.02 -17.12 -23.21
N THR A 168 -7.14 -16.81 -22.26
CA THR A 168 -5.74 -17.26 -22.26
C THR A 168 -5.59 -18.61 -21.55
N ALA A 169 -4.43 -19.25 -21.72
CA ALA A 169 -4.05 -20.45 -20.99
C ALA A 169 -4.23 -20.32 -19.45
N VAL A 170 -3.87 -19.16 -18.89
CA VAL A 170 -4.01 -18.86 -17.44
C VAL A 170 -5.49 -18.80 -17.02
N MET A 171 -6.35 -18.19 -17.83
CA MET A 171 -7.80 -18.12 -17.58
C MET A 171 -8.45 -19.49 -17.64
N ILE A 172 -8.03 -20.34 -18.59
CA ILE A 172 -8.49 -21.73 -18.69
C ILE A 172 -8.08 -22.51 -17.44
N CYS A 173 -6.85 -22.34 -16.93
CA CYS A 173 -6.45 -22.94 -15.65
C CYS A 173 -7.35 -22.50 -14.50
N ALA A 174 -7.71 -21.21 -14.43
CA ALA A 174 -8.65 -20.69 -13.42
C ALA A 174 -10.06 -21.27 -13.54
N LYS A 175 -10.55 -21.45 -14.78
CA LYS A 175 -11.87 -22.01 -15.07
C LYS A 175 -11.99 -23.48 -14.70
N TYR A 176 -10.96 -24.28 -15.02
CA TYR A 176 -10.94 -25.73 -14.82
C TYR A 176 -10.18 -26.18 -13.57
N LYS A 177 -9.73 -25.25 -12.72
CA LYS A 177 -9.06 -25.51 -11.43
C LYS A 177 -7.74 -26.27 -11.56
N GLN A 178 -6.94 -25.91 -12.55
CA GLN A 178 -5.74 -26.65 -12.95
C GLN A 178 -4.49 -26.06 -12.27
N GLU A 179 -4.27 -26.44 -11.01
CA GLU A 179 -3.23 -25.88 -10.14
C GLU A 179 -1.82 -26.04 -10.71
N GLU A 180 -1.40 -27.27 -11.05
CA GLU A 180 -0.04 -27.53 -11.51
C GLU A 180 0.25 -26.88 -12.87
N CYS A 181 -0.74 -26.82 -13.76
CA CYS A 181 -0.62 -26.11 -15.03
C CYS A 181 -0.46 -24.60 -14.82
N LEU A 182 -1.21 -24.02 -13.87
CA LEU A 182 -1.08 -22.61 -13.52
C LEU A 182 0.32 -22.29 -13.00
N LYS A 183 0.89 -23.15 -12.13
CA LYS A 183 2.26 -22.98 -11.61
C LYS A 183 3.30 -22.98 -12.73
N ILE A 184 3.16 -23.87 -13.71
CA ILE A 184 4.04 -23.94 -14.89
C ILE A 184 3.93 -22.65 -15.71
N LEU A 185 2.72 -22.22 -16.05
CA LEU A 185 2.49 -21.00 -16.84
C LEU A 185 3.04 -19.75 -16.13
N ALA A 186 2.77 -19.63 -14.84
CA ALA A 186 3.27 -18.54 -14.01
C ALA A 186 4.81 -18.51 -13.98
N SER A 187 5.43 -19.68 -13.79
CA SER A 187 6.89 -19.82 -13.79
C SER A 187 7.52 -19.53 -15.15
N ALA A 188 6.78 -19.76 -16.24
CA ALA A 188 7.18 -19.51 -17.61
C ALA A 188 6.99 -18.04 -18.07
N GLY A 189 6.37 -17.19 -17.23
CA GLY A 189 6.14 -15.78 -17.54
C GLY A 189 4.87 -15.50 -18.34
N ALA A 190 3.84 -16.33 -18.20
CA ALA A 190 2.50 -16.03 -18.69
C ALA A 190 1.97 -14.72 -18.05
N ASP A 191 1.21 -13.96 -18.82
CA ASP A 191 0.72 -12.64 -18.42
C ASP A 191 -0.63 -12.73 -17.70
N PHE A 192 -0.65 -12.29 -16.43
CA PHE A 192 -1.84 -12.27 -15.58
C PHE A 192 -2.69 -11.00 -15.74
N GLY A 193 -2.18 -9.98 -16.44
CA GLY A 193 -2.85 -8.71 -16.67
C GLY A 193 -3.84 -8.73 -17.85
N LEU A 194 -3.98 -9.87 -18.54
CA LEU A 194 -4.89 -10.02 -19.67
C LEU A 194 -6.33 -10.27 -19.21
N VAL A 195 -7.30 -9.83 -20.02
CA VAL A 195 -8.74 -10.04 -19.85
C VAL A 195 -9.34 -10.66 -21.10
N LYS A 196 -10.41 -11.44 -20.91
CA LYS A 196 -11.18 -11.97 -22.03
C LYS A 196 -12.15 -10.92 -22.58
N SER A 197 -12.90 -11.25 -23.64
CA SER A 197 -13.74 -10.30 -24.36
C SER A 197 -14.85 -9.63 -23.53
N ASP A 198 -15.23 -10.22 -22.39
CA ASP A 198 -16.22 -9.67 -21.45
C ASP A 198 -15.59 -8.88 -20.27
N GLY A 199 -14.27 -8.72 -20.27
CA GLY A 199 -13.52 -8.00 -19.23
C GLY A 199 -13.10 -8.84 -18.02
N GLN A 200 -13.44 -10.14 -17.94
CA GLN A 200 -12.97 -10.97 -16.82
C GLN A 200 -11.50 -11.34 -16.95
N CYS A 201 -10.76 -11.23 -15.85
CA CYS A 201 -9.39 -11.72 -15.70
C CYS A 201 -9.36 -13.10 -15.02
N ALA A 202 -8.20 -13.76 -15.00
CA ALA A 202 -8.02 -15.08 -14.39
C ALA A 202 -8.47 -15.12 -12.90
N ASN A 203 -8.18 -14.08 -12.12
CA ASN A 203 -8.58 -13.99 -10.72
C ASN A 203 -10.11 -13.93 -10.57
N SER A 204 -10.79 -13.12 -11.39
CA SER A 204 -12.26 -13.04 -11.37
C SER A 204 -12.93 -14.36 -11.78
N ILE A 205 -12.36 -15.09 -12.74
CA ILE A 205 -12.83 -16.42 -13.15
C ILE A 205 -12.64 -17.43 -12.01
N ALA A 206 -11.48 -17.44 -11.35
CA ALA A 206 -11.23 -18.30 -10.20
C ALA A 206 -12.23 -18.04 -9.06
N LYS A 207 -12.59 -16.77 -8.82
CA LYS A 207 -13.63 -16.40 -7.85
C LYS A 207 -15.01 -16.93 -8.28
N SER A 208 -15.41 -16.74 -9.53
CA SER A 208 -16.72 -17.19 -10.03
C SER A 208 -16.88 -18.71 -10.08
N THR A 209 -15.78 -19.47 -10.23
CA THR A 209 -15.78 -20.94 -10.22
C THR A 209 -15.60 -21.55 -8.83
N GLY A 210 -15.49 -20.72 -7.78
CA GLY A 210 -15.28 -21.16 -6.40
C GLY A 210 -13.88 -21.74 -6.14
N TRP A 211 -12.87 -21.32 -6.92
CA TRP A 211 -11.47 -21.74 -6.81
C TRP A 211 -10.52 -20.60 -6.41
N ALA A 212 -11.04 -19.55 -5.75
CA ALA A 212 -10.24 -18.39 -5.34
C ALA A 212 -9.03 -18.75 -4.48
N LEU A 213 -9.22 -19.59 -3.45
CA LEU A 213 -8.15 -20.00 -2.53
C LEU A 213 -7.07 -20.85 -3.21
N GLY A 214 -7.47 -21.80 -4.07
CA GLY A 214 -6.50 -22.64 -4.79
C GLY A 214 -5.70 -21.85 -5.82
N PHE A 215 -6.35 -20.92 -6.53
CA PHE A 215 -5.67 -19.98 -7.41
C PHE A 215 -4.67 -19.10 -6.64
N GLN A 216 -5.10 -18.55 -5.50
CA GLN A 216 -4.25 -17.73 -4.64
C GLN A 216 -3.03 -18.51 -4.16
N GLN A 217 -3.22 -19.71 -3.62
CA GLN A 217 -2.13 -20.53 -3.12
C GLN A 217 -1.12 -20.89 -4.22
N ALA A 218 -1.60 -21.26 -5.41
CA ALA A 218 -0.74 -21.60 -6.55
C ALA A 218 0.15 -20.44 -6.99
N VAL A 219 -0.42 -19.22 -7.08
CA VAL A 219 0.33 -18.02 -7.44
C VAL A 219 1.33 -17.65 -6.35
N LEU A 220 0.94 -17.72 -5.07
CA LEU A 220 1.83 -17.45 -3.95
C LEU A 220 3.01 -18.41 -3.90
N ASP A 221 2.79 -19.70 -4.15
CA ASP A 221 3.87 -20.71 -4.15
C ASP A 221 4.92 -20.42 -5.23
N VAL A 222 4.50 -19.96 -6.41
CA VAL A 222 5.40 -19.55 -7.49
C VAL A 222 6.23 -18.33 -7.09
N ILE A 223 5.60 -17.34 -6.44
CA ILE A 223 6.28 -16.14 -5.95
C ILE A 223 7.27 -16.46 -4.83
N ARG A 224 6.90 -17.32 -3.87
CA ARG A 224 7.78 -17.81 -2.80
C ARG A 224 9.00 -18.53 -3.37
N GLY A 225 8.82 -19.24 -4.49
CA GLY A 225 9.89 -19.86 -5.28
C GLY A 225 10.82 -18.87 -6.00
N GLY A 226 10.60 -17.56 -5.86
CA GLY A 226 11.44 -16.51 -6.43
C GLY A 226 11.17 -16.21 -7.90
N LYS A 227 10.07 -16.72 -8.48
CA LYS A 227 9.69 -16.43 -9.86
C LYS A 227 8.93 -15.10 -9.93
N ARG A 228 9.21 -14.32 -10.97
CA ARG A 228 8.51 -13.06 -11.26
C ARG A 228 7.23 -13.32 -12.03
N ILE A 229 6.10 -12.91 -11.47
CA ILE A 229 4.82 -12.95 -12.18
C ILE A 229 4.72 -11.74 -13.10
N LYS A 230 4.44 -11.98 -14.38
CA LYS A 230 4.27 -10.92 -15.37
C LYS A 230 2.83 -10.42 -15.37
N SER A 231 2.68 -9.10 -15.44
CA SER A 231 1.41 -8.44 -15.70
C SER A 231 1.64 -7.26 -16.65
N SER A 232 0.96 -7.23 -17.79
CA SER A 232 0.94 -6.08 -18.69
C SER A 232 0.05 -4.94 -18.19
N ASN A 233 -0.85 -5.24 -17.25
CA ASN A 233 -1.79 -4.27 -16.70
C ASN A 233 -1.92 -4.43 -15.18
N SER A 234 -1.21 -3.58 -14.44
CA SER A 234 -1.22 -3.56 -12.97
C SER A 234 -2.60 -3.27 -12.37
N SER A 235 -3.46 -2.53 -13.09
CA SER A 235 -4.84 -2.27 -12.64
C SER A 235 -5.73 -3.51 -12.64
N ILE A 236 -5.42 -4.49 -13.50
CA ILE A 236 -6.14 -5.77 -13.56
C ILE A 236 -5.51 -6.77 -12.59
N PHE A 237 -4.17 -6.84 -12.60
CA PHE A 237 -3.42 -7.73 -11.74
C PHE A 237 -2.08 -7.10 -11.37
N SER A 238 -1.94 -6.68 -10.11
CA SER A 238 -0.65 -6.33 -9.52
C SER A 238 -0.19 -7.50 -8.63
N PRO A 239 0.98 -8.11 -8.90
CA PRO A 239 1.54 -9.13 -8.01
C PRO A 239 1.78 -8.61 -6.59
N LEU A 240 2.20 -7.34 -6.45
CA LEU A 240 2.48 -6.73 -5.15
C LEU A 240 1.19 -6.59 -4.31
N ILE A 241 0.15 -6.03 -4.90
CA ILE A 241 -1.16 -5.85 -4.26
C ILE A 241 -1.81 -7.21 -3.99
N PHE A 242 -1.71 -8.17 -4.91
CA PHE A 242 -2.23 -9.52 -4.74
C PHE A 242 -1.63 -10.24 -3.53
N VAL A 243 -0.31 -10.20 -3.39
CA VAL A 243 0.39 -10.81 -2.24
C VAL A 243 0.06 -10.08 -0.93
N THR A 244 -0.11 -8.76 -1.01
CA THR A 244 -0.47 -7.94 0.16
C THR A 244 -1.89 -8.23 0.65
N GLN A 245 -2.85 -8.39 -0.26
CA GLN A 245 -4.23 -8.84 0.05
C GLN A 245 -4.25 -10.22 0.70
N ALA A 246 -3.31 -11.09 0.32
CA ALA A 246 -3.15 -12.41 0.92
C ALA A 246 -2.47 -12.39 2.31
N ASN A 247 -1.95 -11.24 2.76
CA ASN A 247 -1.13 -11.09 3.96
C ASN A 247 0.07 -12.06 3.99
N ASP A 248 0.71 -12.31 2.84
CA ASP A 248 1.84 -13.23 2.75
C ASP A 248 3.17 -12.48 2.79
N PHE A 249 3.72 -12.37 4.00
CA PHE A 249 5.01 -11.71 4.24
C PHE A 249 6.16 -12.33 3.44
N GLN A 250 6.22 -13.66 3.30
CA GLN A 250 7.35 -14.32 2.64
C GLN A 250 7.33 -14.05 1.14
N ALA A 251 6.16 -14.20 0.51
CA ALA A 251 5.99 -13.86 -0.90
C ALA A 251 6.27 -12.38 -1.15
N LEU A 252 5.83 -11.49 -0.25
CA LEU A 252 6.03 -10.05 -0.40
C LEU A 252 7.50 -9.68 -0.33
N LYS A 253 8.21 -10.25 0.65
CA LYS A 253 9.66 -10.06 0.80
C LYS A 253 10.41 -10.48 -0.46
N ARG A 254 10.03 -11.63 -1.05
CA ARG A 254 10.62 -12.08 -2.32
C ARG A 254 10.38 -11.12 -3.46
N LEU A 255 9.20 -10.52 -3.56
CA LEU A 255 8.91 -9.51 -4.60
C LEU A 255 9.72 -8.24 -4.38
N VAL A 256 9.72 -7.70 -3.16
CA VAL A 256 10.43 -6.45 -2.83
C VAL A 256 11.94 -6.57 -3.03
N GLU A 257 12.52 -7.75 -2.81
CA GLU A 257 13.95 -8.03 -3.07
C GLU A 257 14.30 -8.10 -4.57
N GLN A 258 13.31 -8.16 -5.48
CA GLN A 258 13.56 -8.17 -6.92
C GLN A 258 13.87 -6.74 -7.43
N ALA A 259 14.81 -6.64 -8.36
CA ALA A 259 15.08 -5.39 -9.06
C ALA A 259 13.84 -4.92 -9.85
N ASP A 260 13.64 -3.60 -9.91
CA ASP A 260 12.59 -2.91 -10.69
C ASP A 260 11.14 -3.10 -10.22
N VAL A 261 10.89 -3.45 -8.96
CA VAL A 261 9.54 -3.43 -8.40
C VAL A 261 9.13 -2.01 -8.03
N ASN A 262 8.06 -1.50 -8.66
CA ASN A 262 7.43 -0.27 -8.26
C ASN A 262 6.56 -0.51 -7.01
N ILE A 263 7.10 -0.21 -5.83
CA ILE A 263 6.41 -0.40 -4.54
C ILE A 263 5.16 0.48 -4.42
N ASP A 264 5.15 1.61 -5.15
CA ASP A 264 4.09 2.61 -5.16
C ASP A 264 3.07 2.39 -6.27
N GLU A 265 3.05 1.21 -6.91
CA GLU A 265 2.00 0.88 -7.87
C GLU A 265 0.61 0.88 -7.22
N GLN A 266 -0.39 1.33 -7.98
CA GLN A 266 -1.78 1.40 -7.56
C GLN A 266 -2.67 0.55 -8.50
N ASP A 267 -3.68 -0.10 -7.93
CA ASP A 267 -4.68 -0.84 -8.69
C ASP A 267 -5.69 0.07 -9.40
N GLY A 268 -6.71 -0.55 -10.00
CA GLY A 268 -7.78 0.16 -10.70
C GLY A 268 -8.54 1.18 -9.85
N ASP A 269 -8.56 1.05 -8.52
CA ASP A 269 -9.24 1.98 -7.60
C ASP A 269 -8.26 2.97 -6.92
N GLY A 270 -6.98 2.87 -7.25
CA GLY A 270 -5.94 3.72 -6.69
C GLY A 270 -5.37 3.18 -5.37
N PHE A 271 -5.63 1.95 -4.97
CA PHE A 271 -5.03 1.39 -3.76
C PHE A 271 -3.60 0.92 -4.02
N SER A 272 -2.66 1.40 -3.20
CA SER A 272 -1.29 0.86 -3.16
C SER A 272 -1.19 -0.31 -2.19
N ALA A 273 -0.10 -1.09 -2.28
CA ALA A 273 0.16 -2.16 -1.33
C ALA A 273 0.16 -1.66 0.13
N ALA A 274 0.76 -0.50 0.41
CA ALA A 274 0.76 0.08 1.75
C ALA A 274 -0.66 0.41 2.26
N MET A 275 -1.54 0.89 1.38
CA MET A 275 -2.94 1.15 1.72
C MET A 275 -3.71 -0.13 2.06
N ILE A 276 -3.54 -1.18 1.25
CA ILE A 276 -4.19 -2.48 1.50
C ILE A 276 -3.70 -3.09 2.81
N ALA A 277 -2.39 -3.06 3.04
CA ALA A 277 -1.79 -3.55 4.28
C ALA A 277 -2.33 -2.78 5.51
N ALA A 278 -2.50 -1.46 5.38
CA ALA A 278 -3.02 -0.62 6.45
C ALA A 278 -4.51 -0.86 6.72
N ALA A 279 -5.32 -0.99 5.67
CA ALA A 279 -6.75 -1.30 5.78
C ALA A 279 -7.00 -2.69 6.40
N GLY A 280 -6.17 -3.69 6.04
CA GLY A 280 -6.26 -5.06 6.57
C GLY A 280 -5.58 -5.28 7.92
N GLY A 281 -4.93 -4.27 8.50
CA GLY A 281 -4.18 -4.40 9.75
C GLY A 281 -2.97 -5.35 9.64
N HIS A 282 -2.40 -5.50 8.45
CA HIS A 282 -1.31 -6.43 8.15
C HIS A 282 0.04 -5.83 8.59
N VAL A 283 0.28 -5.77 9.89
CA VAL A 283 1.40 -5.03 10.53
C VAL A 283 2.77 -5.37 9.95
N GLU A 284 3.12 -6.66 9.82
CA GLU A 284 4.45 -7.07 9.34
C GLU A 284 4.64 -6.82 7.85
N VAL A 285 3.58 -6.98 7.06
CA VAL A 285 3.56 -6.64 5.63
C VAL A 285 3.69 -5.13 5.44
N PHE A 286 2.97 -4.34 6.25
CA PHE A 286 3.06 -2.89 6.26
C PHE A 286 4.47 -2.42 6.63
N ARG A 287 5.06 -3.01 7.68
CA ARG A 287 6.44 -2.74 8.09
C ARG A 287 7.40 -3.01 6.92
N LEU A 288 7.31 -4.18 6.29
CA LEU A 288 8.18 -4.50 5.15
C LEU A 288 8.07 -3.47 4.03
N LEU A 289 6.86 -3.07 3.65
CA LEU A 289 6.64 -2.07 2.61
C LEU A 289 7.22 -0.71 2.98
N LEU A 290 7.03 -0.29 4.23
CA LEU A 290 7.55 0.98 4.73
C LEU A 290 9.09 1.03 4.66
N TYR A 291 9.76 -0.02 5.13
CA TYR A 291 11.23 -0.13 5.10
C TYR A 291 11.77 -0.31 3.67
N ALA A 292 10.93 -0.76 2.74
CA ALA A 292 11.27 -0.81 1.33
C ALA A 292 11.11 0.56 0.63
N GLY A 293 10.60 1.58 1.33
CA GLY A 293 10.43 2.94 0.80
C GLY A 293 9.04 3.26 0.25
N ALA A 294 8.01 2.50 0.61
CA ALA A 294 6.63 2.78 0.19
C ALA A 294 6.17 4.19 0.60
N ASN A 295 5.54 4.91 -0.33
CA ASN A 295 4.98 6.23 -0.09
C ASN A 295 3.59 6.14 0.54
N VAL A 296 3.56 6.30 1.86
CA VAL A 296 2.33 6.26 2.67
C VAL A 296 1.43 7.49 2.53
N LYS A 297 1.88 8.52 1.79
CA LYS A 297 1.09 9.73 1.48
C LYS A 297 0.28 9.61 0.20
N LEU A 298 0.45 8.54 -0.57
CA LEU A 298 -0.37 8.32 -1.75
C LEU A 298 -1.85 8.39 -1.38
N GLN A 299 -2.66 8.82 -2.35
CA GLN A 299 -4.11 8.86 -2.22
C GLN A 299 -4.73 7.94 -3.25
N ASN A 300 -5.73 7.17 -2.84
CA ASN A 300 -6.58 6.43 -3.76
C ASN A 300 -7.58 7.37 -4.45
N LYS A 301 -8.44 6.84 -5.31
CA LYS A 301 -9.47 7.64 -6.00
C LYS A 301 -10.51 8.27 -5.07
N HIS A 302 -10.58 7.83 -3.82
CA HIS A 302 -11.45 8.37 -2.78
C HIS A 302 -10.74 9.44 -1.92
N GLY A 303 -9.47 9.75 -2.19
CA GLY A 303 -8.68 10.69 -1.39
C GLY A 303 -8.13 10.10 -0.08
N GLU A 304 -8.24 8.80 0.10
CA GLU A 304 -7.81 8.10 1.31
C GLU A 304 -6.33 7.72 1.21
N THR A 305 -5.62 7.84 2.33
CA THR A 305 -4.22 7.42 2.51
C THR A 305 -4.16 6.12 3.31
N ALA A 306 -2.97 5.50 3.38
CA ALA A 306 -2.78 4.32 4.23
C ALA A 306 -3.18 4.60 5.70
N MET A 307 -2.88 5.79 6.21
CA MET A 307 -3.23 6.16 7.58
C MET A 307 -4.73 6.33 7.78
N SER A 308 -5.43 7.05 6.89
CA SER A 308 -6.88 7.21 7.03
C SER A 308 -7.60 5.88 6.96
N LEU A 309 -7.12 4.95 6.12
CA LEU A 309 -7.66 3.58 6.05
C LEU A 309 -7.40 2.78 7.33
N SER A 310 -6.24 2.95 7.97
CA SER A 310 -5.97 2.31 9.26
C SER A 310 -6.85 2.84 10.38
N GLU A 311 -7.13 4.16 10.38
CA GLU A 311 -8.00 4.82 11.36
C GLU A 311 -9.46 4.37 11.20
N LEU A 312 -9.95 4.25 9.96
CA LEU A 312 -11.30 3.73 9.68
C LEU A 312 -11.50 2.28 10.15
N ASN A 313 -10.44 1.47 10.15
CA ASN A 313 -10.49 0.06 10.53
C ASN A 313 -9.92 -0.23 11.94
N HIS A 314 -9.64 0.82 12.74
CA HIS A 314 -9.14 0.70 14.12
C HIS A 314 -7.78 -0.01 14.28
N TYR A 315 -6.90 0.08 13.28
CA TYR A 315 -5.52 -0.43 13.31
C TYR A 315 -4.47 0.67 13.45
N ASP A 316 -4.90 1.92 13.62
CA ASP A 316 -4.09 3.12 13.70
C ASP A 316 -3.04 3.02 14.81
N GLU A 317 -3.40 2.58 16.02
CA GLU A 317 -2.45 2.53 17.13
C GLU A 317 -1.24 1.62 16.86
N VAL A 318 -1.47 0.47 16.23
CA VAL A 318 -0.41 -0.53 15.97
C VAL A 318 0.48 -0.07 14.81
N LEU A 319 -0.11 0.44 13.74
CA LEU A 319 0.66 0.92 12.59
C LEU A 319 1.41 2.21 12.92
N GLU A 320 0.84 3.10 13.73
CA GLU A 320 1.54 4.26 14.28
C GLU A 320 2.82 3.87 15.01
N LYS A 321 2.78 2.78 15.79
CA LYS A 321 3.97 2.29 16.48
C LYS A 321 5.04 1.82 15.48
N VAL A 322 4.66 1.07 14.45
CA VAL A 322 5.58 0.66 13.37
C VAL A 322 6.23 1.86 12.68
N PHE A 323 5.44 2.89 12.39
CA PHE A 323 5.95 4.13 11.81
C PHE A 323 6.90 4.89 12.72
N LEU A 324 6.59 4.92 14.01
CA LEU A 324 7.44 5.56 15.00
C LEU A 324 8.78 4.83 15.07
N ASP A 325 8.76 3.50 15.18
CA ASP A 325 9.97 2.66 15.18
C ASP A 325 10.82 2.93 13.92
N TYR A 326 10.20 2.94 12.74
CA TYR A 326 10.88 3.29 11.48
C TYR A 326 11.52 4.68 11.51
N SER A 327 10.78 5.70 11.97
CA SER A 327 11.29 7.07 12.09
C SER A 327 12.45 7.18 13.08
N LEU A 328 12.45 6.33 14.10
CA LEU A 328 13.52 6.27 15.09
C LEU A 328 14.77 5.54 14.59
N GLU A 329 14.63 4.63 13.63
CA GLU A 329 15.78 3.91 13.06
C GLU A 329 16.45 4.71 11.92
N GLU A 330 15.65 5.30 11.02
CA GLU A 330 16.16 6.04 9.84
C GLU A 330 16.60 7.50 10.15
N GLY A 331 16.17 8.05 11.29
CA GLY A 331 16.52 9.41 11.72
C GLY A 331 15.77 10.53 10.96
N SER A 332 16.20 11.78 11.15
CA SER A 332 15.52 12.98 10.62
C SER A 332 15.58 13.15 9.09
N ASN A 333 16.37 12.32 8.40
CA ASN A 333 16.49 12.30 6.95
C ASN A 333 15.39 11.48 6.26
N ALA A 334 14.55 10.76 7.02
CA ALA A 334 13.35 10.16 6.48
C ALA A 334 12.38 11.27 6.07
N SER A 335 12.44 11.70 4.82
CA SER A 335 11.48 12.59 4.17
C SER A 335 10.05 12.01 4.08
N ALA A 336 9.76 10.92 4.79
CA ALA A 336 8.49 10.24 4.81
C ALA A 336 7.63 10.74 5.97
N GLY A 337 7.14 11.98 5.86
CA GLY A 337 5.70 12.24 5.96
C GLY A 337 4.92 12.02 7.24
N PHE A 338 5.50 11.45 8.29
CA PHE A 338 4.76 11.16 9.49
C PHE A 338 5.09 12.17 10.56
N TYR A 339 4.06 12.88 10.96
CA TYR A 339 4.06 13.91 11.99
C TYR A 339 4.26 13.27 13.38
N ALA A 340 5.37 12.55 13.58
CA ALA A 340 5.67 11.77 14.78
C ALA A 340 5.65 12.66 16.04
N LEU A 341 6.25 13.85 15.94
CA LEU A 341 6.22 14.83 17.01
C LEU A 341 4.80 15.34 17.29
N HIS A 342 3.99 15.55 16.25
CA HIS A 342 2.58 15.94 16.36
C HIS A 342 1.73 14.87 17.03
N ARG A 343 1.92 13.60 16.68
CA ARG A 343 1.20 12.46 17.27
C ARG A 343 1.59 12.26 18.73
N ALA A 344 2.88 12.30 19.05
CA ALA A 344 3.37 12.28 20.43
C ALA A 344 2.77 13.43 21.25
N ALA A 345 2.72 14.63 20.66
CA ALA A 345 2.14 15.81 21.30
C ALA A 345 0.62 15.69 21.51
N ARG A 346 -0.12 15.15 20.54
CA ARG A 346 -1.56 14.86 20.64
C ARG A 346 -1.86 13.85 21.76
N ARG A 347 -1.04 12.81 21.90
CA ARG A 347 -1.17 11.77 22.94
C ARG A 347 -0.75 12.25 24.33
N GLY A 348 0.06 13.30 24.41
CA GLY A 348 0.59 13.80 25.69
C GLY A 348 1.82 13.02 26.19
N ASP A 349 2.45 12.24 25.31
CA ASP A 349 3.62 11.42 25.65
C ASP A 349 4.87 12.30 25.76
N ILE A 350 5.15 12.75 26.99
CA ILE A 350 6.25 13.66 27.27
C ILE A 350 7.63 13.03 27.00
N ASP A 351 7.79 11.74 27.28
CA ASP A 351 9.06 11.05 27.12
C ASP A 351 9.40 10.93 25.63
N LEU A 352 8.39 10.58 24.82
CA LEU A 352 8.53 10.51 23.37
C LEU A 352 8.80 11.90 22.76
N VAL A 353 8.09 12.93 23.20
CA VAL A 353 8.33 14.32 22.76
C VAL A 353 9.74 14.77 23.12
N CYS A 354 10.23 14.48 24.33
CA CYS A 354 11.58 14.81 24.77
C CYS A 354 12.64 14.12 23.90
N MET A 355 12.43 12.85 23.57
CA MET A 355 13.35 12.11 22.72
C MET A 355 13.35 12.63 21.27
N LEU A 356 12.18 12.86 20.67
CA LEU A 356 12.07 13.38 19.29
C LEU A 356 12.67 14.78 19.16
N THR A 357 12.42 15.68 20.11
CA THR A 357 13.02 17.02 20.11
C THR A 357 14.54 16.99 20.25
N ARG A 358 15.10 16.09 21.08
CA ARG A 358 16.55 15.88 21.18
C ARG A 358 17.19 15.36 19.89
N ARG A 359 16.44 14.64 19.07
CA ARG A 359 16.88 14.16 17.75
C ARG A 359 16.76 15.20 16.63
N GLY A 360 16.35 16.44 16.96
CA GLY A 360 16.33 17.56 16.02
C GLY A 360 15.05 17.70 15.19
N TYR A 361 13.93 17.07 15.60
CA TYR A 361 12.64 17.30 14.96
C TYR A 361 12.18 18.75 15.14
N ASP A 362 11.72 19.38 14.05
CA ASP A 362 11.23 20.77 14.10
C ASP A 362 9.89 20.87 14.85
N VAL A 363 9.92 21.60 15.97
CA VAL A 363 8.77 21.86 16.85
C VAL A 363 7.73 22.82 16.25
N ASN A 364 8.05 23.49 15.14
CA ASN A 364 7.18 24.46 14.48
C ASN A 364 6.62 23.97 13.13
N ASN A 365 6.94 22.76 12.70
CA ASN A 365 6.39 22.20 11.46
C ASN A 365 4.88 22.01 11.55
N PHE A 366 4.20 22.19 10.43
CA PHE A 366 2.78 21.92 10.29
C PHE A 366 2.51 20.47 9.89
N ASP A 367 1.42 19.90 10.40
CA ASP A 367 0.88 18.65 9.89
C ASP A 367 0.03 18.84 8.63
N GLY A 368 -0.52 17.75 8.09
CA GLY A 368 -1.36 17.76 6.89
C GLY A 368 -2.67 18.54 7.07
N ASP A 369 -3.09 18.74 8.32
CA ASP A 369 -4.27 19.51 8.69
C ASP A 369 -3.93 20.97 9.06
N GLY A 370 -2.64 21.32 9.03
CA GLY A 370 -2.14 22.66 9.36
C GLY A 370 -1.97 22.93 10.86
N TYR A 371 -1.86 21.90 11.70
CA TYR A 371 -1.56 22.04 13.13
C TYR A 371 -0.06 21.89 13.42
N THR A 372 0.43 22.63 14.41
CA THR A 372 1.78 22.40 14.98
C THR A 372 1.72 21.39 16.13
N PRO A 373 2.84 20.77 16.54
CA PRO A 373 2.86 19.91 17.72
C PRO A 373 2.32 20.62 18.97
N LEU A 374 2.66 21.91 19.15
CA LEU A 374 2.16 22.71 20.27
C LEU A 374 0.64 22.86 20.23
N MET A 375 0.04 23.08 19.05
CA MET A 375 -1.42 23.17 18.90
C MET A 375 -2.12 21.86 19.28
N LEU A 376 -1.56 20.72 18.91
CA LEU A 376 -2.13 19.41 19.23
C LEU A 376 -2.00 19.07 20.72
N ALA A 377 -0.85 19.38 21.33
CA ALA A 377 -0.68 19.27 22.79
C ALA A 377 -1.66 20.18 23.54
N ALA A 378 -1.84 21.41 23.05
CA ALA A 378 -2.76 22.38 23.63
C ALA A 378 -4.21 21.92 23.50
N ARG A 379 -4.60 21.41 22.33
CA ARG A 379 -5.90 20.78 22.11
C ARG A 379 -6.10 19.59 23.04
N GLY A 380 -5.08 18.78 23.30
CA GLY A 380 -5.17 17.64 24.22
C GLY A 380 -5.13 17.99 25.71
N GLY A 381 -4.90 19.25 26.08
CA GLY A 381 -4.75 19.67 27.49
C GLY A 381 -3.38 19.33 28.11
N HIS A 382 -2.39 18.94 27.31
CA HIS A 382 -1.11 18.39 27.76
C HIS A 382 -0.10 19.47 28.17
N GLY A 383 -0.28 20.07 29.36
CA GLY A 383 0.53 21.20 29.83
C GLY A 383 2.04 20.95 29.91
N ARG A 384 2.47 19.76 30.37
CA ARG A 384 3.91 19.39 30.43
C ARG A 384 4.55 19.33 29.04
N VAL A 385 3.83 18.77 28.07
CA VAL A 385 4.26 18.72 26.67
C VAL A 385 4.34 20.13 26.08
N CYS A 386 3.33 20.97 26.33
CA CYS A 386 3.38 22.38 25.91
C CYS A 386 4.61 23.10 26.46
N GLN A 387 4.91 22.91 27.75
CA GLN A 387 6.05 23.53 28.41
C GLN A 387 7.39 23.11 27.76
N HIS A 388 7.54 21.82 27.45
CA HIS A 388 8.74 21.29 26.80
C HIS A 388 8.87 21.75 25.33
N LEU A 389 7.78 21.72 24.56
CA LEU A 389 7.80 22.21 23.18
C LEU A 389 8.18 23.71 23.12
N ILE A 390 7.65 24.51 24.05
CA ILE A 390 7.99 25.93 24.16
C ILE A 390 9.46 26.13 24.57
N SER A 391 9.99 25.34 25.51
CA SER A 391 11.41 25.43 25.88
C SER A 391 12.33 25.04 24.72
N CYS A 392 11.85 24.22 23.79
CA CYS A 392 12.53 23.88 22.54
C CYS A 392 12.29 24.90 21.40
N GLY A 393 11.60 26.02 21.65
CA GLY A 393 11.40 27.09 20.66
C GLY A 393 10.10 27.04 19.87
N ALA A 394 9.07 26.33 20.35
CA ALA A 394 7.75 26.36 19.72
C ALA A 394 7.10 27.75 19.84
N LYS A 395 6.53 28.23 18.73
CA LYS A 395 5.91 29.55 18.62
C LYS A 395 4.42 29.48 18.99
N CYS A 396 4.02 30.18 20.05
CA CYS A 396 2.63 30.21 20.54
C CYS A 396 1.65 31.00 19.65
N GLU A 397 2.16 31.95 18.88
CA GLU A 397 1.39 32.91 18.06
C GLU A 397 1.05 32.35 16.66
N VAL A 398 1.47 31.12 16.34
CA VAL A 398 1.22 30.51 15.04
C VAL A 398 -0.28 30.20 14.92
N GLU A 399 -0.83 30.43 13.73
CA GLU A 399 -2.22 30.15 13.38
C GLU A 399 -2.29 28.97 12.42
N ASN A 400 -3.26 28.08 12.61
CA ASN A 400 -3.58 27.03 11.63
C ASN A 400 -4.41 27.59 10.46
N SER A 401 -4.76 26.72 9.51
CA SER A 401 -5.64 27.02 8.36
C SER A 401 -7.00 27.60 8.77
N ARG A 402 -7.47 27.34 10.00
CA ARG A 402 -8.73 27.82 10.58
C ARG A 402 -8.59 29.07 11.44
N LYS A 403 -7.42 29.74 11.43
CA LYS A 403 -7.13 30.92 12.26
C LYS A 403 -7.17 30.64 13.77
N GLU A 404 -6.89 29.40 14.17
CA GLU A 404 -6.81 28.99 15.56
C GLU A 404 -5.35 28.97 16.03
N THR A 405 -5.08 29.61 17.16
CA THR A 405 -3.81 29.51 17.88
C THR A 405 -3.84 28.37 18.90
N ALA A 406 -2.68 27.96 19.42
CA ALA A 406 -2.60 26.98 20.50
C ALA A 406 -3.44 27.40 21.73
N LEU A 407 -3.50 28.70 22.05
CA LEU A 407 -4.31 29.22 23.14
C LEU A 407 -5.82 29.04 22.88
N LEU A 408 -6.29 29.33 21.67
CA LEU A 408 -7.70 29.15 21.27
C LEU A 408 -8.11 27.67 21.35
N LEU A 409 -7.22 26.76 20.93
CA LEU A 409 -7.46 25.32 20.99
C LEU A 409 -7.51 24.80 22.43
N ALA A 410 -6.62 25.29 23.30
CA ALA A 410 -6.65 24.95 24.73
C ALA A 410 -7.97 25.39 25.40
N ARG A 411 -8.50 26.57 25.04
CA ARG A 411 -9.77 27.09 25.58
C ARG A 411 -11.01 26.35 25.10
N LYS A 412 -10.97 25.77 23.90
CA LYS A 412 -12.11 25.06 23.29
C LYS A 412 -12.36 23.70 23.94
N ASN A 413 -11.35 23.09 24.54
CA ASN A 413 -11.47 21.79 25.19
C ASN A 413 -11.69 21.96 26.70
N SER A 414 -12.78 21.39 27.21
CA SER A 414 -13.21 21.48 28.62
C SER A 414 -12.36 20.66 29.61
N TYR A 415 -11.27 20.03 29.14
CA TYR A 415 -10.35 19.24 29.94
C TYR A 415 -9.07 20.02 30.25
N GLY A 416 -8.97 20.50 31.50
CA GLY A 416 -7.69 20.78 32.15
C GLY A 416 -6.97 22.06 31.72
N ASN A 417 -7.14 23.10 32.54
CA ASN A 417 -6.49 24.41 32.46
C ASN A 417 -4.95 24.40 32.39
N ASP A 418 -4.27 23.26 32.45
CA ASP A 418 -2.80 23.22 32.53
C ASP A 418 -2.11 23.66 31.24
N ALA A 419 -2.61 23.22 30.07
CA ALA A 419 -2.08 23.70 28.79
C ALA A 419 -2.36 25.19 28.59
N GLU A 420 -3.59 25.64 28.83
CA GLU A 420 -3.93 27.06 28.78
C GLU A 420 -3.06 27.88 29.76
N ARG A 421 -2.89 27.39 31.00
CA ARG A 421 -2.09 28.07 32.03
C ARG A 421 -0.65 28.22 31.58
N VAL A 422 -0.02 27.16 31.06
CA VAL A 422 1.36 27.19 30.56
C VAL A 422 1.51 28.16 29.39
N ILE A 423 0.61 28.11 28.41
CA ILE A 423 0.66 29.00 27.25
C ILE A 423 0.47 30.46 27.67
N LEU A 424 -0.50 30.74 28.55
CA LEU A 424 -0.71 32.08 29.11
C LEU A 424 0.46 32.57 29.95
N ASP A 425 1.11 31.70 30.72
CA ASP A 425 2.30 32.06 31.50
C ASP A 425 3.44 32.53 30.59
N VAL A 426 3.64 31.85 29.46
CA VAL A 426 4.67 32.18 28.46
C VAL A 426 4.33 33.46 27.70
N LEU A 427 3.09 33.60 27.22
CA LEU A 427 2.64 34.82 26.54
C LEU A 427 2.74 36.04 27.45
N ALA A 428 2.29 35.88 28.71
CA ALA A 428 2.39 36.93 29.71
C ALA A 428 3.86 37.30 29.99
N ARG A 429 4.77 36.32 30.11
CA ARG A 429 6.20 36.55 30.28
C ARG A 429 6.79 37.34 29.11
N ASN A 430 6.51 36.93 27.88
CA ASN A 430 7.01 37.58 26.68
C ASN A 430 6.53 39.03 26.58
N LEU A 431 5.27 39.29 26.95
CA LEU A 431 4.70 40.64 27.00
C LEU A 431 5.46 41.58 27.96
N VAL A 432 5.69 41.16 29.21
CA VAL A 432 6.37 42.03 30.19
C VAL A 432 7.84 42.26 29.83
N LEU A 433 8.52 41.26 29.28
CA LEU A 433 9.93 41.36 28.91
C LEU A 433 10.14 42.16 27.63
N GLY A 434 9.31 41.94 26.59
CA GLY A 434 9.34 42.70 25.34
C GLY A 434 8.90 44.16 25.53
N GLY A 435 8.03 44.38 26.51
CA GLY A 435 7.54 45.70 26.89
C GLY A 435 6.39 46.18 26.04
N GLY A 436 5.60 47.09 26.61
CA GLY A 436 4.44 47.63 25.93
C GLY A 436 4.10 49.04 26.37
N ARG A 437 3.37 49.74 25.50
CA ARG A 437 2.90 51.09 25.77
C ARG A 437 1.67 51.04 26.66
N VAL A 438 1.73 51.72 27.79
CA VAL A 438 0.63 51.84 28.76
C VAL A 438 0.48 53.30 29.17
N LYS A 439 -0.72 53.70 29.58
CA LYS A 439 -0.94 55.00 30.21
C LYS A 439 -0.66 54.89 31.70
N LYS A 440 0.28 55.67 32.21
CA LYS A 440 0.61 55.69 33.64
C LYS A 440 -0.11 56.83 34.34
N HIS A 441 -0.80 56.56 35.44
CA HIS A 441 -1.34 57.62 36.30
C HIS A 441 -0.27 58.20 37.24
N THR A 442 -0.30 59.52 37.41
CA THR A 442 0.58 60.24 38.35
C THR A 442 -0.13 60.50 39.68
N LYS A 443 0.66 60.69 40.74
CA LYS A 443 0.19 61.08 42.09
C LYS A 443 -1.00 60.24 42.59
N ARG A 444 -0.93 58.90 42.47
CA ARG A 444 -1.99 57.95 42.90
C ARG A 444 -3.38 58.29 42.34
N GLY A 445 -3.42 58.74 41.08
CA GLY A 445 -4.66 59.08 40.38
C GLY A 445 -5.05 60.55 40.40
N LYS A 446 -4.35 61.44 41.12
CA LYS A 446 -4.69 62.88 41.13
C LYS A 446 -4.34 63.61 39.83
N GLY A 447 -3.31 63.19 39.12
CA GLY A 447 -2.90 63.82 37.86
C GLY A 447 -3.42 63.11 36.61
N SER A 448 -3.19 63.74 35.45
CA SER A 448 -3.56 63.17 34.16
C SER A 448 -2.68 61.95 33.80
N PRO A 449 -3.26 60.90 33.22
CA PRO A 449 -2.49 59.77 32.70
C PRO A 449 -1.62 60.19 31.53
N HIS A 450 -0.46 59.56 31.37
CA HIS A 450 0.46 59.84 30.28
C HIS A 450 1.10 58.56 29.75
N GLY A 451 1.32 58.48 28.43
CA GLY A 451 1.89 57.31 27.78
C GLY A 451 3.33 57.02 28.22
N LYS A 452 3.60 55.76 28.53
CA LYS A 452 4.91 55.22 28.87
C LYS A 452 5.07 53.82 28.32
N VAL A 453 6.28 53.49 27.87
CA VAL A 453 6.65 52.10 27.62
C VAL A 453 7.14 51.52 28.94
N ILE A 454 6.51 50.42 29.36
CA ILE A 454 6.92 49.64 30.53
C ILE A 454 7.58 48.34 30.07
N THR A 455 8.65 47.94 30.74
CA THR A 455 9.39 46.69 30.50
C THR A 455 9.81 46.11 31.85
N MET A 456 9.76 44.80 32.00
CA MET A 456 10.37 44.10 33.13
C MET A 456 11.79 43.68 32.76
N VAL A 457 12.71 43.85 33.71
CA VAL A 457 14.05 43.27 33.61
C VAL A 457 14.02 41.93 34.32
N GLY A 458 14.15 40.84 33.55
CA GLY A 458 13.93 39.46 33.98
C GLY A 458 14.70 39.07 35.24
N ASP A 459 16.01 39.33 35.27
CA ASP A 459 16.92 38.82 36.30
C ASP A 459 16.72 39.42 37.71
N ILE A 460 15.99 40.54 37.82
CA ILE A 460 15.86 41.31 39.07
C ILE A 460 14.40 41.61 39.42
N GLY A 461 13.43 41.22 38.57
CA GLY A 461 12.01 41.53 38.80
C GLY A 461 11.70 43.03 38.85
N VAL A 462 12.50 43.84 38.12
CA VAL A 462 12.41 45.30 38.14
C VAL A 462 11.55 45.80 36.99
N LEU A 463 10.48 46.52 37.29
CA LEU A 463 9.69 47.25 36.31
C LEU A 463 10.34 48.60 35.99
N ARG A 464 10.62 48.83 34.71
CA ARG A 464 11.26 50.04 34.18
C ARG A 464 10.30 50.80 33.28
N TRP A 465 10.27 52.12 33.44
CA TRP A 465 9.67 53.03 32.46
C TRP A 465 10.55 54.25 32.18
N GLY A 466 10.97 54.39 30.92
CA GLY A 466 11.87 55.44 30.46
C GLY A 466 13.37 55.13 30.65
N LYS A 467 14.23 56.06 30.21
CA LYS A 467 15.69 55.85 30.09
C LYS A 467 16.48 55.96 31.40
N SER A 468 15.87 56.40 32.51
CA SER A 468 16.59 56.66 33.76
C SER A 468 16.48 55.52 34.76
N LYS A 469 17.62 55.03 35.28
CA LYS A 469 17.68 54.05 36.37
C LYS A 469 16.96 54.52 37.65
N LYS A 470 16.77 55.82 37.85
CA LYS A 470 16.06 56.40 39.02
C LYS A 470 14.55 56.10 39.03
N ARG A 471 13.99 55.58 37.94
CA ARG A 471 12.56 55.26 37.78
C ARG A 471 12.28 53.75 37.79
N ASN A 472 13.30 52.95 38.05
CA ASN A 472 13.19 51.51 38.24
C ASN A 472 12.47 51.21 39.54
N VAL A 473 11.58 50.24 39.50
CA VAL A 473 10.77 49.87 40.65
C VAL A 473 10.75 48.35 40.82
N ILE A 474 11.06 47.90 42.03
CA ILE A 474 10.94 46.49 42.40
C ILE A 474 9.48 46.24 42.77
N CYS A 475 8.85 45.34 42.01
CA CYS A 475 7.47 44.93 42.22
C CYS A 475 7.40 43.98 43.42
N ARG A 476 6.41 44.16 44.30
CA ARG A 476 6.06 43.21 45.36
C ARG A 476 4.91 42.31 44.89
N TYR A 477 3.86 42.91 44.34
CA TYR A 477 2.76 42.21 43.69
C TYR A 477 2.03 43.14 42.70
N ALA A 478 1.19 42.57 41.85
CA ALA A 478 0.35 43.29 40.89
C ALA A 478 -1.09 42.75 40.94
N GLU A 479 -2.07 43.62 40.68
CA GLU A 479 -3.50 43.28 40.70
C GLU A 479 -4.24 43.99 39.57
N VAL A 480 -5.28 43.33 39.05
CA VAL A 480 -6.16 43.92 38.03
C VAL A 480 -7.12 44.90 38.69
N GLY A 481 -7.35 46.03 38.03
CA GLY A 481 -8.24 47.07 38.49
C GLY A 481 -7.61 48.11 39.41
N PRO A 482 -8.39 49.14 39.79
CA PRO A 482 -7.94 50.23 40.64
C PRO A 482 -7.95 49.85 42.13
N SER A 483 -6.92 50.28 42.86
CA SER A 483 -6.88 50.21 44.33
C SER A 483 -7.90 51.15 44.98
N ASP A 484 -8.30 50.88 46.23
CA ASP A 484 -9.30 51.70 46.94
C ASP A 484 -8.87 53.17 47.09
N LYS A 485 -7.57 53.41 47.32
CA LYS A 485 -7.02 54.77 47.39
C LYS A 485 -7.13 55.50 46.05
N PHE A 486 -6.97 54.78 44.94
CA PHE A 486 -7.13 55.37 43.61
C PHE A 486 -8.59 55.71 43.33
N ARG A 487 -9.52 54.80 43.67
CA ARG A 487 -10.97 55.06 43.58
C ARG A 487 -11.35 56.31 44.37
N TRP A 488 -10.86 56.43 45.61
CA TRP A 488 -11.14 57.59 46.46
C TRP A 488 -10.61 58.90 45.87
N ASN A 489 -9.40 58.90 45.31
CA ASN A 489 -8.78 60.09 44.72
C ASN A 489 -9.44 60.52 43.41
N ARG A 490 -10.06 59.59 42.67
CA ARG A 490 -10.71 59.85 41.39
C ARG A 490 -12.24 59.74 41.44
N ARG A 491 -12.86 59.68 42.62
CA ARG A 491 -14.32 59.51 42.81
C ARG A 491 -15.23 60.50 42.06
N ARG A 492 -14.69 61.64 41.60
CA ARG A 492 -15.41 62.65 40.81
C ARG A 492 -15.13 62.57 39.30
N LYS A 493 -14.44 61.54 38.83
CA LYS A 493 -14.04 61.35 37.43
C LYS A 493 -14.64 60.05 36.88
N PHE A 494 -14.94 60.03 35.60
CA PHE A 494 -15.60 58.89 34.93
C PHE A 494 -14.63 57.76 34.52
N ASP A 495 -13.31 57.97 34.59
CA ASP A 495 -12.26 57.02 34.16
C ASP A 495 -11.73 56.12 35.29
N VAL A 496 -12.49 55.91 36.35
CA VAL A 496 -12.04 55.14 37.52
C VAL A 496 -11.94 53.64 37.22
N GLN A 497 -12.80 53.13 36.33
CA GLN A 497 -12.92 51.71 35.97
C GLN A 497 -12.61 51.49 34.48
N GLU A 498 -11.56 52.14 33.96
CA GLU A 498 -11.16 51.97 32.56
C GLU A 498 -10.79 50.48 32.33
N PRO A 499 -11.41 49.79 31.36
CA PRO A 499 -11.06 48.41 31.03
C PRO A 499 -9.61 48.35 30.58
N GLY A 500 -8.80 47.49 31.21
CA GLY A 500 -7.34 47.49 31.04
C GLY A 500 -6.57 48.16 32.17
N MET A 501 -7.25 48.67 33.20
CA MET A 501 -6.57 49.15 34.41
C MET A 501 -5.95 47.99 35.21
N PHE A 502 -4.70 48.17 35.60
CA PHE A 502 -4.02 47.34 36.60
C PHE A 502 -3.11 48.21 37.47
N HIS A 503 -2.74 47.71 38.64
CA HIS A 503 -1.83 48.41 39.52
C HIS A 503 -0.75 47.49 40.07
N VAL A 504 0.39 48.11 40.37
CA VAL A 504 1.57 47.44 40.90
C VAL A 504 1.91 48.05 42.25
N VAL A 505 2.14 47.20 43.23
CA VAL A 505 2.61 47.61 44.55
C VAL A 505 4.10 47.33 44.66
N THR A 506 4.85 48.36 45.01
CA THR A 506 6.31 48.31 45.14
C THR A 506 6.73 47.76 46.49
N THR A 507 7.97 47.29 46.63
CA THR A 507 8.54 46.88 47.93
C THR A 507 8.53 48.00 48.99
N LYS A 508 8.43 49.27 48.57
CA LYS A 508 8.29 50.45 49.44
C LYS A 508 6.81 50.81 49.73
N ASN A 509 5.87 49.89 49.53
CA ASN A 509 4.42 50.09 49.68
C ASN A 509 3.84 51.31 48.93
N LYS A 510 4.47 51.69 47.81
CA LYS A 510 3.89 52.66 46.85
C LYS A 510 3.06 51.91 45.81
N GLU A 511 1.89 52.45 45.48
CA GLU A 511 1.01 51.95 44.42
C GLU A 511 1.20 52.78 43.15
N VAL A 512 1.31 52.12 42.00
CA VAL A 512 1.39 52.74 40.68
C VAL A 512 0.34 52.11 39.78
N HIS A 513 -0.53 52.94 39.21
CA HIS A 513 -1.64 52.51 38.35
C HIS A 513 -1.31 52.75 36.87
N PHE A 514 -1.66 51.76 36.05
CA PHE A 514 -1.47 51.73 34.61
C PHE A 514 -2.77 51.35 33.92
N VAL A 515 -2.95 51.82 32.69
CA VAL A 515 -3.99 51.36 31.77
C VAL A 515 -3.32 50.86 30.51
N CYS A 516 -3.55 49.60 30.13
CA CYS A 516 -3.16 49.05 28.85
C CYS A 516 -4.31 49.10 27.84
N GLU A 517 -3.97 49.21 26.56
CA GLU A 517 -4.91 48.98 25.47
C GLU A 517 -5.18 47.46 25.35
N GLY A 518 -6.41 47.06 25.00
CA GLY A 518 -6.81 45.64 24.95
C GLY A 518 -7.69 45.15 26.10
N GLY A 519 -8.17 46.04 26.97
CA GLY A 519 -9.20 45.72 27.96
C GLY A 519 -8.75 44.80 29.10
N ILE A 520 -9.70 44.11 29.72
CA ILE A 520 -9.48 43.32 30.95
C ILE A 520 -8.53 42.14 30.70
N GLU A 521 -8.63 41.46 29.56
CA GLU A 521 -7.75 40.34 29.21
C GLU A 521 -6.29 40.77 29.14
N MET A 522 -6.00 41.94 28.56
CA MET A 522 -4.66 42.45 28.50
C MET A 522 -4.12 42.86 29.87
N ALA A 523 -4.97 43.43 30.73
CA ALA A 523 -4.60 43.71 32.12
C ALA A 523 -4.30 42.42 32.91
N LEU A 524 -5.09 41.36 32.69
CA LEU A 524 -4.84 40.04 33.28
C LEU A 524 -3.48 39.48 32.84
N LEU A 525 -3.15 39.58 31.56
CA LEU A 525 -1.84 39.17 31.02
C LEU A 525 -0.68 39.97 31.63
N TRP A 526 -0.80 41.30 31.71
CA TRP A 526 0.22 42.14 32.37
C TRP A 526 0.44 41.74 33.82
N VAL A 527 -0.64 41.62 34.60
CA VAL A 527 -0.57 41.26 36.01
C VAL A 527 0.03 39.86 36.20
N ARG A 528 -0.39 38.90 35.38
CA ARG A 528 0.12 37.53 35.38
C ARG A 528 1.62 37.51 35.12
N GLY A 529 2.08 38.18 34.06
CA GLY A 529 3.49 38.24 33.70
C GLY A 529 4.35 38.94 34.76
N ILE A 530 3.87 40.05 35.33
CA ILE A 530 4.56 40.73 36.43
C ILE A 530 4.69 39.78 37.62
N LYS A 531 3.63 39.08 38.02
CA LYS A 531 3.67 38.11 39.12
C LYS A 531 4.68 36.99 38.87
N LEU A 532 4.70 36.44 37.65
CA LEU A 532 5.63 35.36 37.26
C LEU A 532 7.09 35.80 37.36
N VAL A 533 7.46 36.88 36.66
CA VAL A 533 8.85 37.37 36.64
C VAL A 533 9.30 37.82 38.03
N THR A 534 8.40 38.43 38.81
CA THR A 534 8.70 38.85 40.19
C THR A 534 8.93 37.63 41.09
N ARG A 535 8.09 36.59 40.98
CA ARG A 535 8.24 35.36 41.76
C ARG A 535 9.54 34.64 41.45
N GLU A 536 9.90 34.51 40.18
CA GLU A 536 11.17 33.90 39.76
C GLU A 536 12.39 34.66 40.29
N ALA A 537 12.35 36.00 40.25
CA ALA A 537 13.45 36.84 40.76
C ALA A 537 13.66 36.70 42.28
N PHE A 538 12.60 36.44 43.06
CA PHE A 538 12.71 36.30 44.52
C PHE A 538 12.97 34.88 45.01
N PHE A 539 12.45 33.86 44.32
CA PHE A 539 12.46 32.48 44.81
C PHE A 539 13.32 31.53 43.96
N GLY A 540 13.90 32.00 42.85
CA GLY A 540 14.64 31.20 41.88
C GLY A 540 13.73 30.31 41.01
N ASN A 541 14.24 29.88 39.86
CA ASN A 541 13.60 28.85 39.04
C ASN A 541 13.64 27.51 39.81
N LYS A 542 12.58 27.17 40.53
CA LYS A 542 12.35 25.82 41.06
C LYS A 542 11.27 25.12 40.26
#